data_AF-A0A3P9PIV8-F1
#
_entry.id   AF-A0A3P9PIV8-F1
#
_cell.length_a   1.000
_cell.length_b   1.000
_cell.length_c   1.000
_cell.angle_alpha   90.00
_cell.angle_beta   90.00
_cell.angle_gamma   90.00
#
_symmetry.space_group_name_H-M   'P 1'
#
loop_
_entity.id
_entity.type
_entity.pdbx_description
1 polymer ?
#
loop_
_entity_poly.entity_id
_entity_poly.type
_entity_poly.pdbx_seq_one_letter_code
_entity_poly.pdbx_strand_id
1 'polypeptide(L)'
;SSGILDSEQSETSCLVSDRRVRMQTGKTHLMIFSVNLRDASGHDIILHLNPRLAKRVFVRNSFLSECWGAEELDLEAFPFAAGEYFEMIVRSDARHFRVAVNGSHQFDYKHRVQDLSAVGQLEFQKLNIYQ
;
A
#
# COMPACT_ATOMS: atom_id res chain seq x y z
N SER A 1 25.94 30.87 34.86
CA SER A 1 24.49 30.60 34.86
C SER A 1 24.04 30.58 33.42
N SER A 2 23.86 29.38 32.85
CA SER A 2 23.26 29.17 31.52
C SER A 2 22.98 27.68 31.40
N GLY A 3 21.88 27.23 31.99
CA GLY A 3 21.31 25.92 31.71
C GLY A 3 20.34 26.08 30.55
N ILE A 4 20.77 25.69 29.34
CA ILE A 4 19.85 25.38 28.25
C ILE A 4 19.48 23.91 28.47
N LEU A 5 18.21 23.66 28.78
CA LEU A 5 17.63 22.32 28.78
C LEU A 5 17.28 22.00 27.32
N ASP A 6 18.16 21.30 26.63
CA ASP A 6 17.77 20.53 25.45
C ASP A 6 17.19 19.20 25.95
N SER A 7 15.89 18.99 25.73
CA SER A 7 15.25 17.69 25.96
C SER A 7 14.95 17.02 24.62
N GLU A 8 15.66 15.91 24.43
CA GLU A 8 15.63 14.87 23.40
C GLU A 8 14.34 14.77 22.57
N GLN A 9 14.50 14.86 21.25
CA GLN A 9 13.54 14.31 20.29
C GLN A 9 13.67 12.78 20.33
N SER A 10 12.58 12.08 20.67
CA SER A 10 12.56 10.61 20.66
C SER A 10 12.56 10.10 19.22
N GLU A 11 13.70 9.57 18.76
CA GLU A 11 13.78 8.70 17.59
C GLU A 11 13.59 7.23 18.01
N THR A 12 12.60 6.54 17.43
CA THR A 12 12.57 5.11 16.97
C THR A 12 11.10 4.68 16.84
N SER A 13 10.60 4.13 15.71
CA SER A 13 11.15 3.04 14.91
C SER A 13 10.98 3.21 13.39
N CYS A 14 12.08 3.02 12.68
CA CYS A 14 12.24 2.45 11.34
C CYS A 14 10.96 1.99 10.58
N LEU A 15 10.43 2.84 9.69
CA LEU A 15 9.63 2.44 8.51
C LEU A 15 10.07 3.20 7.24
N VAL A 16 11.23 3.86 7.27
CA VAL A 16 11.74 4.69 6.14
C VAL A 16 12.46 3.83 5.10
N SER A 17 11.80 2.77 4.63
CA SER A 17 12.06 2.31 3.27
C SER A 17 10.75 2.49 2.51
N ASP A 18 10.75 3.49 1.62
CA ASP A 18 9.73 3.58 0.59
C ASP A 18 9.57 2.19 -0.04
N ARG A 19 8.43 1.53 0.17
CA ARG A 19 8.19 0.22 -0.44
C ARG A 19 7.77 0.49 -1.88
N ARG A 20 8.66 0.19 -2.81
CA ARG A 20 8.49 0.49 -4.24
C ARG A 20 8.21 -0.77 -5.04
N VAL A 21 7.20 -0.71 -5.90
CA VAL A 21 6.91 -1.72 -6.91
C VAL A 21 7.03 -1.08 -8.28
N ARG A 22 7.82 -1.69 -9.17
CA ARG A 22 7.88 -1.32 -10.58
C ARG A 22 7.43 -2.50 -11.41
N MET A 23 6.37 -2.31 -12.18
CA MET A 23 5.80 -3.38 -13.00
C MET A 23 5.20 -2.83 -14.28
N GLN A 24 5.01 -3.72 -15.24
CA GLN A 24 4.23 -3.46 -16.44
C GLN A 24 2.86 -4.11 -16.28
N THR A 25 1.80 -3.36 -16.58
CA THR A 25 0.48 -3.97 -16.69
C THR A 25 0.40 -4.89 -17.89
N GLY A 26 -0.52 -5.85 -17.86
CA GLY A 26 -0.81 -6.71 -19.00
C GLY A 26 -1.32 -5.87 -20.17
N LYS A 27 -1.09 -6.35 -21.40
CA LYS A 27 -1.55 -5.69 -22.64
C LYS A 27 -3.07 -5.60 -22.76
N THR A 28 -3.81 -6.31 -21.91
CA THR A 28 -5.27 -6.32 -21.89
C THR A 28 -5.80 -5.67 -20.61
N HIS A 29 -7.00 -5.08 -20.71
CA HIS A 29 -7.70 -4.51 -19.56
C HIS A 29 -8.22 -5.57 -18.57
N LEU A 30 -8.10 -6.85 -18.94
CA LEU A 30 -8.49 -7.99 -18.11
C LEU A 30 -7.49 -8.27 -16.98
N MET A 31 -6.33 -7.59 -16.96
CA MET A 31 -5.39 -7.77 -15.86
C MET A 31 -5.99 -7.29 -14.54
N ILE A 32 -5.95 -8.17 -13.54
CA ILE A 32 -6.12 -7.83 -12.14
C ILE A 32 -4.84 -8.25 -11.42
N PHE A 33 -4.32 -7.36 -10.59
CA PHE A 33 -3.21 -7.68 -9.70
C PHE A 33 -3.50 -7.12 -8.31
N SER A 34 -2.76 -7.61 -7.33
CA SER A 34 -2.73 -6.99 -6.02
C SER A 34 -1.31 -6.79 -5.51
N VAL A 35 -1.16 -5.76 -4.69
CA VAL A 35 0.04 -5.49 -3.89
C VAL A 35 -0.39 -5.58 -2.44
N ASN A 36 0.22 -6.49 -1.69
CA ASN A 36 -0.11 -6.75 -0.30
C ASN A 36 1.06 -6.34 0.57
N LEU A 37 0.76 -5.65 1.66
CA LEU A 37 1.68 -5.45 2.76
C LEU A 37 1.24 -6.35 3.90
N ARG A 38 2.08 -7.35 4.22
CA ARG A 38 1.80 -8.31 5.29
C ARG A 38 2.48 -7.95 6.58
N ASP A 39 1.92 -8.45 7.67
CA ASP A 39 2.58 -8.45 8.97
C ASP A 39 3.79 -9.41 8.97
N ALA A 40 4.50 -9.46 10.09
CA ALA A 40 5.71 -10.26 10.23
C ALA A 40 5.42 -11.76 10.25
N SER A 41 4.22 -12.17 10.68
CA SER A 41 3.80 -13.58 10.63
C SER A 41 3.43 -14.01 9.20
N GLY A 42 3.07 -13.05 8.34
CA GLY A 42 2.60 -13.30 6.99
C GLY A 42 1.12 -13.69 6.91
N HIS A 43 0.43 -13.83 8.05
CA HIS A 43 -0.97 -14.23 8.10
C HIS A 43 -1.90 -13.08 7.71
N ASP A 44 -1.66 -11.89 8.26
CA ASP A 44 -2.53 -10.74 8.06
C ASP A 44 -2.04 -9.88 6.90
N ILE A 45 -2.99 -9.36 6.12
CA ILE A 45 -2.73 -8.35 5.09
C ILE A 45 -3.11 -6.99 5.69
N ILE A 46 -2.10 -6.28 6.18
CA ILE A 46 -2.24 -4.95 6.78
C ILE A 46 -2.74 -3.94 5.75
N LEU A 47 -2.26 -4.04 4.51
CA LEU A 47 -2.73 -3.23 3.38
C LEU A 47 -2.84 -4.09 2.12
N HIS A 48 -4.04 -4.23 1.59
CA HIS A 48 -4.34 -4.84 0.31
C HIS A 48 -4.65 -3.75 -0.71
N LEU A 49 -3.88 -3.70 -1.80
CA LEU A 49 -4.07 -2.79 -2.91
C LEU A 49 -4.44 -3.60 -4.15
N ASN A 50 -5.65 -3.44 -4.67
CA ASN A 50 -6.14 -4.23 -5.80
C ASN A 50 -6.73 -3.39 -6.93
N PRO A 51 -5.87 -2.92 -7.86
CA PRO A 51 -6.32 -2.33 -9.12
C PRO A 51 -7.06 -3.35 -10.00
N ARG A 52 -8.26 -3.00 -10.44
CA ARG A 52 -9.09 -3.77 -11.36
C ARG A 52 -9.28 -2.96 -12.64
N LEU A 53 -8.38 -3.14 -13.62
CA LEU A 53 -8.28 -2.27 -14.80
C LEU A 53 -9.58 -2.16 -15.61
N ALA A 54 -10.26 -3.29 -15.87
CA ALA A 54 -11.53 -3.30 -16.61
C ALA A 54 -12.63 -2.45 -15.97
N LYS A 55 -12.68 -2.41 -14.64
CA LYS A 55 -13.67 -1.63 -13.87
C LYS A 55 -13.18 -0.24 -13.52
N ARG A 56 -11.89 0.07 -13.78
CA ARG A 56 -11.22 1.32 -13.40
C ARG A 56 -11.38 1.66 -11.91
N VAL A 57 -11.39 0.64 -11.05
CA VAL A 57 -11.44 0.80 -9.59
C VAL A 57 -10.12 0.38 -8.97
N PHE A 58 -9.70 1.11 -7.94
CA PHE A 58 -8.54 0.77 -7.14
C PHE A 58 -9.01 0.48 -5.72
N VAL A 59 -9.23 -0.81 -5.43
CA VAL A 59 -9.72 -1.26 -4.14
C VAL A 59 -8.61 -1.24 -3.10
N ARG A 60 -8.93 -0.72 -1.91
CA ARG A 60 -8.08 -0.83 -0.71
C ARG A 60 -8.83 -1.55 0.39
N ASN A 61 -8.14 -2.43 1.10
CA ASN A 61 -8.70 -3.12 2.25
C ASN A 61 -7.58 -3.67 3.17
N SER A 62 -7.98 -4.34 4.25
CA SER A 62 -7.12 -5.16 5.09
C SER A 62 -7.79 -6.52 5.29
N PHE A 63 -7.00 -7.58 5.37
CA PHE A 63 -7.43 -8.91 5.79
C PHE A 63 -6.80 -9.19 7.14
N LEU A 64 -7.61 -9.11 8.20
CA LEU A 64 -7.14 -9.18 9.58
C LEU A 64 -7.93 -10.26 10.30
N SER A 65 -7.25 -11.13 11.06
CA SER A 65 -7.91 -12.19 11.82
C SER A 65 -8.87 -13.01 10.95
N GLU A 66 -8.37 -13.42 9.78
CA GLU A 66 -9.08 -14.24 8.79
C GLU A 66 -10.31 -13.58 8.14
N CYS A 67 -10.52 -12.27 8.33
CA CYS A 67 -11.66 -11.53 7.80
C CYS A 67 -11.23 -10.33 6.95
N TRP A 68 -11.92 -10.11 5.82
CA TRP A 68 -11.82 -8.86 5.07
C TRP A 68 -12.59 -7.75 5.79
N GLY A 69 -11.99 -6.57 5.87
CA GLY A 69 -12.67 -5.37 6.32
C GLY A 69 -13.57 -4.74 5.24
N ALA A 70 -14.02 -3.51 5.50
CA ALA A 70 -14.75 -2.72 4.50
C ALA A 70 -13.80 -2.28 3.37
N GLU A 71 -14.22 -2.45 2.11
CA GLU A 71 -13.50 -1.94 0.95
C GLU A 71 -13.58 -0.40 0.91
N GLU A 72 -12.47 0.25 0.55
CA GLU A 72 -12.43 1.67 0.19
C GLU A 72 -12.21 1.80 -1.32
N LEU A 73 -13.09 2.57 -1.98
CA LEU A 73 -13.16 2.66 -3.44
C LEU A 73 -12.97 4.09 -3.96
N ASP A 74 -13.07 5.11 -3.09
CA ASP A 74 -13.00 6.51 -3.47
C ASP A 74 -11.66 6.83 -4.14
N LEU A 75 -11.73 7.42 -5.33
CA LEU A 75 -10.56 7.75 -6.14
C LEU A 75 -10.92 8.88 -7.10
N GLU A 76 -10.06 9.90 -7.19
CA GLU A 76 -10.26 11.02 -8.13
C GLU A 76 -10.06 10.58 -9.59
N ALA A 77 -8.97 9.85 -9.86
CA ALA A 77 -8.66 9.30 -11.18
C ALA A 77 -7.92 7.97 -11.09
N PHE A 78 -8.30 7.02 -11.98
CA PHE A 78 -7.65 5.71 -12.05
C PHE A 78 -6.26 5.79 -12.72
N PRO A 79 -5.16 5.42 -12.03
CA PRO A 79 -3.80 5.77 -12.46
C PRO A 79 -3.11 4.73 -13.35
N PHE A 80 -3.79 3.65 -13.73
CA PHE A 80 -3.19 2.58 -14.53
C PHE A 80 -3.79 2.50 -15.94
N ALA A 81 -2.94 2.18 -16.91
CA ALA A 81 -3.31 1.85 -18.28
C ALA A 81 -2.75 0.48 -18.65
N ALA A 82 -3.41 -0.23 -19.57
CA ALA A 82 -2.97 -1.54 -20.04
C ALA A 82 -1.71 -1.44 -20.92
N GLY A 83 -0.74 -2.34 -20.71
CA GLY A 83 0.54 -2.37 -21.42
C GLY A 83 1.60 -1.38 -20.91
N GLU A 84 1.26 -0.51 -19.96
CA GLU A 84 2.13 0.56 -19.47
C GLU A 84 2.94 0.13 -18.25
N TYR A 85 4.15 0.69 -18.13
CA TYR A 85 4.94 0.60 -16.89
C TYR A 85 4.40 1.58 -15.85
N PHE A 86 4.45 1.17 -14.59
CA PHE A 86 4.18 2.04 -13.47
C PHE A 86 5.17 1.83 -12.34
N GLU A 87 5.38 2.89 -11.57
CA GLU A 87 6.01 2.83 -10.25
C GLU A 87 4.95 3.14 -9.19
N MET A 88 4.75 2.22 -8.25
CA MET A 88 3.94 2.45 -7.06
C MET A 88 4.86 2.59 -5.85
N ILE A 89 4.62 3.61 -5.04
CA ILE A 89 5.32 3.83 -3.78
C ILE A 89 4.29 3.79 -2.65
N VAL A 90 4.55 2.96 -1.65
CA VAL A 90 3.80 2.92 -0.40
C VAL A 90 4.69 3.46 0.71
N ARG A 91 4.24 4.54 1.35
CA ARG A 91 4.86 5.13 2.54
C ARG A 91 3.95 4.94 3.74
N SER A 92 4.52 4.73 4.91
CA SER A 92 3.75 4.69 6.16
C SER A 92 4.18 5.88 7.01
N ASP A 93 3.20 6.65 7.51
CA ASP A 93 3.43 7.66 8.54
C ASP A 93 2.85 7.19 9.89
N ALA A 94 2.63 8.06 10.87
CA ALA A 94 2.09 7.64 12.16
C ALA A 94 0.63 7.12 12.11
N ARG A 95 -0.14 7.43 11.06
CA ARG A 95 -1.60 7.20 11.00
C ARG A 95 -2.08 6.59 9.68
N HIS A 96 -1.34 6.73 8.59
CA HIS A 96 -1.77 6.33 7.25
C HIS A 96 -0.67 5.67 6.44
N PHE A 97 -1.09 4.76 5.56
CA PHE A 97 -0.34 4.43 4.36
C PHE A 97 -0.67 5.43 3.26
N ARG A 98 0.36 6.06 2.71
CA ARG A 98 0.23 6.98 1.58
C ARG A 98 0.70 6.28 0.32
N VAL A 99 -0.16 6.24 -0.69
CA VAL A 99 0.14 5.57 -1.96
C VAL A 99 0.31 6.60 -3.07
N ALA A 100 1.42 6.51 -3.77
CA ALA A 100 1.69 7.27 -4.98
C ALA A 100 1.90 6.32 -6.16
N VAL A 101 1.44 6.74 -7.35
CA VAL A 101 1.67 6.03 -8.62
C VAL A 101 2.29 7.02 -9.61
N ASN A 102 3.41 6.66 -10.23
CA ASN A 102 4.15 7.49 -11.19
C ASN A 102 4.47 8.90 -10.65
N GLY A 103 4.83 9.00 -9.37
CA GLY A 103 5.16 10.25 -8.69
C GLY A 103 3.94 11.09 -8.25
N SER A 104 2.72 10.73 -8.65
CA SER A 104 1.49 11.39 -8.21
C SER A 104 0.89 10.70 -7.00
N HIS A 105 0.44 11.48 -6.02
CA HIS A 105 -0.30 10.96 -4.88
C HIS A 105 -1.71 10.52 -5.32
N GLN A 106 -2.17 9.37 -4.80
CA GLN A 106 -3.48 8.82 -5.16
C GLN A 106 -4.46 8.84 -4.00
N PHE A 107 -4.03 8.38 -2.82
CA PHE A 107 -4.86 8.35 -1.61
C PHE A 107 -4.03 8.05 -0.36
N ASP A 108 -4.63 8.38 0.77
CA ASP A 108 -4.22 7.95 2.10
C ASP A 108 -5.17 6.83 2.58
N TYR A 109 -4.60 5.79 3.17
CA TYR A 109 -5.34 4.68 3.77
C TYR A 109 -5.01 4.62 5.27
N LYS A 110 -6.01 4.83 6.11
CA LYS A 110 -5.83 4.87 7.56
C LYS A 110 -5.38 3.51 8.10
N HIS A 111 -4.43 3.52 9.02
CA HIS A 111 -3.99 2.31 9.71
C HIS A 111 -5.17 1.66 10.45
N ARG A 112 -5.41 0.38 10.15
CA ARG A 112 -6.40 -0.46 10.86
C ARG A 112 -5.78 -1.29 11.99
N VAL A 113 -4.45 -1.30 12.09
CA VAL A 113 -3.67 -1.90 13.17
C VAL A 113 -2.81 -0.82 13.82
N GLN A 114 -2.61 -0.90 15.13
CA GLN A 114 -1.83 0.11 15.88
C GLN A 114 -0.34 -0.21 15.91
N ASP A 115 0.02 -1.48 15.93
CA ASP A 115 1.41 -1.93 15.91
C ASP A 115 1.87 -2.19 14.48
N LEU A 116 2.69 -1.29 13.95
CA LEU A 116 3.34 -1.41 12.65
C LEU A 116 4.82 -1.75 12.76
N SER A 117 5.34 -1.99 13.97
CA SER A 117 6.72 -2.45 14.16
C SER A 117 6.94 -3.83 13.52
N ALA A 118 5.86 -4.56 13.24
CA ALA A 118 5.84 -5.86 12.59
C ALA A 118 5.47 -5.83 11.10
N VAL A 119 5.58 -4.70 10.38
CA VAL A 119 5.31 -4.70 8.93
C VAL A 119 6.42 -5.45 8.19
N GLY A 120 6.14 -6.68 7.77
CA GLY A 120 7.09 -7.62 7.20
C GLY A 120 7.37 -7.35 5.72
N GLN A 121 6.55 -7.92 4.84
CA GLN A 121 6.90 -8.10 3.42
C GLN A 121 5.89 -7.45 2.48
N LEU A 122 6.40 -6.93 1.36
CA LEU A 122 5.60 -6.48 0.22
C LEU A 122 5.47 -7.63 -0.78
N GLU A 123 4.26 -8.10 -1.00
CA GLU A 123 3.95 -9.21 -1.91
C GLU A 123 3.21 -8.66 -3.13
N PHE A 124 3.65 -9.03 -4.33
CA PHE A 124 2.88 -8.82 -5.54
C PHE A 124 2.21 -10.13 -5.95
N GLN A 125 0.91 -10.08 -6.15
CA GLN A 125 0.13 -11.20 -6.62
C GLN A 125 -0.55 -10.85 -7.95
N LYS A 126 -0.15 -11.52 -9.02
CA LYS A 126 -0.87 -11.51 -10.29
C LYS A 126 -2.02 -12.50 -10.21
N LEU A 127 -3.23 -12.05 -10.47
CA LEU A 127 -4.35 -12.98 -10.67
C LEU A 127 -4.34 -13.42 -12.14
N ASN A 128 -4.01 -14.68 -12.38
CA ASN A 128 -4.17 -15.27 -13.70
C ASN A 128 -5.66 -15.49 -13.94
N ILE A 129 -6.28 -14.59 -14.69
CA ILE A 129 -7.58 -14.89 -15.30
C ILE A 129 -7.26 -15.75 -16.52
N TYR A 130 -7.25 -17.07 -16.33
CA TYR A 130 -7.24 -18.00 -17.45
C TYR A 130 -8.53 -17.77 -18.25
N GLN A 131 -8.38 -17.50 -19.56
CA GLN A 131 -9.38 -17.88 -20.55
C GLN A 131 -9.00 -19.25 -21.09
#